data_AF-A0A554JRY6-F1
#
_entry.id   AF-A0A554JRY6-F1
#
_cell.length_a   1.000
_cell.length_b   1.000
_cell.length_c   1.000
_cell.angle_alpha   90.00
_cell.angle_beta   90.00
_cell.angle_gamma   90.00
#
_symmetry.space_group_name_H-M   'P 1'
#
loop_
_entity.id
_entity.type
_entity.pdbx_description
1 polymer ?
#
loop_
_entity_poly.entity_id
_entity_poly.type
_entity_poly.pdbx_seq_one_letter_code
_entity_poly.pdbx_strand_id
1 'polypeptide(L)'
;MNAHCERFNRTVQEEFADYHTQDLLTPVVFNRKLIDWLMWYNTERVHYAFKNTLSPVEFMLSLPQTVLAKTGRRSCKGSECKDGWPYTIY
;
A
#
# COMPACT_ATOMS: atom_id res chain seq x y z
N MET A 1 -10.53 -10.90 -0.68
CA MET A 1 -9.07 -10.76 -0.92
C MET A 1 -8.71 -9.82 -2.08
N ASN A 2 -9.19 -10.03 -3.31
CA ASN A 2 -8.76 -9.21 -4.47
C ASN A 2 -9.19 -7.74 -4.44
N ALA A 3 -10.32 -7.39 -3.81
CA ALA A 3 -10.83 -6.02 -3.84
C ALA A 3 -9.83 -4.96 -3.32
N HIS A 4 -9.00 -5.29 -2.31
CA HIS A 4 -7.98 -4.36 -1.80
C HIS A 4 -6.81 -4.21 -2.80
N CYS A 5 -6.37 -5.32 -3.40
CA CYS A 5 -5.35 -5.30 -4.45
C CYS A 5 -5.84 -4.58 -5.71
N GLU A 6 -7.09 -4.80 -6.11
CA GLU A 6 -7.73 -4.15 -7.25
C GLU A 6 -7.85 -2.64 -7.05
N ARG A 7 -8.25 -2.20 -5.84
CA ARG A 7 -8.29 -0.77 -5.50
C ARG A 7 -6.90 -0.15 -5.58
N PHE A 8 -5.90 -0.80 -5.00
CA PHE A 8 -4.53 -0.32 -5.05
C PHE A 8 -4.00 -0.26 -6.50
N ASN A 9 -4.23 -1.31 -7.30
CA ASN A 9 -3.84 -1.34 -8.71
C ASN A 9 -4.51 -0.23 -9.51
N ARG A 10 -5.78 0.07 -9.23
CA ARG A 10 -6.47 1.22 -9.83
C ARG A 10 -5.78 2.53 -9.44
N THR A 11 -5.45 2.73 -8.16
CA THR A 11 -4.72 3.92 -7.71
C THR A 11 -3.36 4.06 -8.40
N VAL A 12 -2.59 2.98 -8.51
CA VAL A 12 -1.31 2.98 -9.25
C VAL A 12 -1.53 3.34 -10.72
N GLN A 13 -2.59 2.83 -11.33
CA GLN A 13 -2.90 3.13 -12.72
C GLN A 13 -3.25 4.62 -12.91
N GLU A 14 -4.25 5.10 -12.18
CA GLU A 14 -4.80 6.45 -12.30
C GLU A 14 -3.80 7.53 -11.89
N GLU A 15 -3.01 7.29 -10.83
CA GLU A 15 -2.10 8.31 -10.27
C GLU A 15 -0.67 8.22 -10.80
N PHE A 16 -0.24 7.08 -11.36
CA PHE A 16 1.12 6.91 -11.85
C PHE A 16 1.17 6.45 -13.30
N ALA A 17 0.59 5.30 -13.64
CA ALA A 17 0.82 4.68 -14.95
C ALA A 17 0.26 5.51 -16.10
N ASP A 18 -0.93 6.10 -15.95
CA ASP A 18 -1.58 6.92 -16.97
C ASP A 18 -0.77 8.20 -17.28
N TYR A 19 -0.10 8.77 -16.28
CA TYR A 19 0.81 9.92 -16.47
C TYR A 19 2.16 9.53 -17.09
N HIS A 20 2.62 8.31 -16.86
CA HIS A 20 3.93 7.80 -17.33
C HIS A 20 3.80 6.87 -18.54
N THR A 21 2.72 6.99 -19.32
CA THR A 21 2.47 6.15 -20.50
C THR A 21 3.62 6.15 -21.51
N GLN A 22 4.33 7.26 -21.65
CA GLN A 22 5.51 7.36 -22.53
C GLN A 22 6.69 6.50 -22.05
N ASP A 23 6.85 6.35 -20.73
CA ASP A 23 7.91 5.54 -20.13
C ASP A 23 7.67 4.03 -20.30
N LEU A 24 6.44 3.60 -20.66
CA LEU A 24 6.13 2.19 -20.92
C LEU A 24 6.96 1.60 -22.07
N LEU A 25 7.43 2.44 -23.00
CA LEU A 25 8.36 2.03 -24.06
C LEU A 25 9.75 1.69 -23.53
N THR A 26 10.10 2.17 -22.32
CA THR A 26 11.38 1.92 -21.67
C THR A 26 11.16 1.41 -20.23
N PRO A 27 10.91 0.10 -20.05
CA PRO A 27 10.51 -0.48 -18.76
C PRO A 27 11.47 -0.18 -17.60
N VAL A 28 12.78 -0.05 -17.87
CA VAL A 28 13.77 0.30 -16.84
C VAL A 28 13.52 1.69 -16.25
N VAL A 29 13.16 2.67 -17.10
CA VAL A 29 12.86 4.03 -16.66
C VAL A 29 11.53 4.06 -15.92
N PHE A 30 10.49 3.40 -16.47
CA PHE A 30 9.20 3.25 -15.82
C PHE A 30 9.32 2.65 -14.42
N ASN A 31 10.06 1.54 -14.28
CA ASN A 31 10.23 0.85 -13.00
C ASN A 31 10.98 1.70 -11.97
N ARG A 32 11.99 2.48 -12.38
CA ARG A 32 12.69 3.40 -11.46
C ARG A 32 11.74 4.45 -10.91
N LYS A 33 10.99 5.12 -11.80
CA LYS A 33 9.99 6.12 -11.41
C LYS A 33 8.88 5.50 -10.54
N LEU A 34 8.47 4.27 -10.85
CA LEU A 34 7.45 3.56 -10.07
C LEU A 34 7.95 3.27 -8.65
N ILE A 35 9.22 2.88 -8.48
CA ILE A 35 9.81 2.68 -7.15
C ILE A 35 9.79 3.98 -6.36
N ASP A 36 10.18 5.10 -6.96
CA ASP A 36 10.18 6.41 -6.29
C ASP A 36 8.75 6.80 -5.85
N TRP A 37 7.76 6.59 -6.73
CA TRP A 37 6.35 6.82 -6.41
C TRP A 37 5.86 5.90 -5.28
N LEU A 38 6.23 4.61 -5.29
CA LEU A 38 5.85 3.65 -4.26
C LEU A 38 6.49 3.98 -2.91
N MET A 39 7.74 4.46 -2.90
CA MET A 39 8.40 4.93 -1.69
C MET A 39 7.58 6.08 -1.08
N TRP A 40 7.36 7.14 -1.85
CA TRP A 40 6.54 8.28 -1.42
C TRP A 40 5.15 7.85 -0.92
N TYR A 41 4.44 7.01 -1.68
CA TYR A 41 3.10 6.52 -1.33
C TYR A 41 3.08 5.81 0.03
N ASN A 42 4.09 5.00 0.32
CA ASN A 42 4.10 4.17 1.52
C ASN A 42 4.73 4.87 2.73
N THR A 43 5.68 5.80 2.54
CA THR A 43 6.42 6.41 3.64
C THR A 43 6.00 7.82 3.97
N GLU A 44 5.49 8.58 3.00
CA GLU A 44 5.25 10.03 3.14
C GLU A 44 3.78 10.43 2.94
N ARG A 45 3.08 9.80 2.00
CA ARG A 45 1.71 10.17 1.67
C ARG A 45 0.78 9.90 2.86
N VAL A 46 0.04 10.91 3.30
CA VAL A 46 -1.03 10.73 4.28
C VAL A 46 -2.30 10.18 3.62
N HIS A 47 -2.99 9.27 4.30
CA HIS A 47 -4.22 8.65 3.78
C HIS A 47 -5.46 9.10 4.53
N TYR A 48 -6.57 9.25 3.79
CA TYR A 48 -7.89 9.52 4.36
C TYR A 48 -8.32 8.46 5.39
N ALA A 49 -7.95 7.19 5.13
CA ALA A 49 -8.15 6.08 6.05
C ALA A 49 -7.55 6.31 7.45
N PHE A 50 -6.55 7.19 7.57
CA PHE A 50 -5.93 7.57 8.84
C PHE A 50 -6.21 9.05 9.16
N LYS A 51 -7.38 9.56 8.78
CA LYS A 51 -7.81 10.95 8.99
C LYS A 51 -6.83 11.98 8.41
N ASN A 52 -6.13 11.62 7.32
CA ASN A 52 -5.07 12.42 6.71
C ASN A 52 -3.91 12.78 7.66
N THR A 53 -3.59 11.90 8.62
CA THR A 53 -2.53 12.17 9.62
C THR A 53 -1.30 11.28 9.50
N LEU A 54 -1.42 10.08 8.93
CA LEU A 54 -0.33 9.09 8.88
C LEU A 54 -0.15 8.55 7.48
N SER A 55 1.06 8.10 7.16
CA SER A 55 1.35 7.24 6.02
C SER A 55 1.13 5.75 6.33
N PRO A 56 1.08 4.86 5.32
CA PRO A 56 0.89 3.43 5.55
C PRO A 56 1.97 2.83 6.45
N VAL A 57 3.23 3.21 6.27
CA VAL A 57 4.34 2.73 7.11
C VAL A 57 4.25 3.28 8.53
N GLU A 58 3.96 4.56 8.70
CA GLU A 58 3.78 5.16 10.03
C GLU A 58 2.63 4.48 10.80
N PHE A 59 1.52 4.21 10.10
CA PHE A 59 0.42 3.46 10.69
C PHE A 59 0.86 2.06 11.12
N MET A 60 1.57 1.32 10.27
CA MET A 60 2.08 -0.01 10.63
C MET A 60 3.00 0.02 11.85
N LEU A 61 3.86 1.04 11.97
CA LEU A 61 4.75 1.21 13.12
C LEU A 61 4.01 1.58 14.41
N SER A 62 2.82 2.19 14.31
CA SER A 62 1.97 2.51 15.47
C SER A 62 1.23 1.29 16.05
N LEU A 63 1.16 0.18 15.31
CA LEU A 63 0.40 -1.01 15.73
C LEU A 63 1.13 -1.76 16.87
N PRO A 64 0.37 -2.36 17.82
CA PRO A 64 0.97 -3.20 18.84
C PRO A 64 1.73 -4.38 18.24
N GLN A 65 2.85 -4.76 18.87
CA GLN A 65 3.66 -5.90 18.44
C GLN A 65 2.86 -7.22 18.34
N THR A 66 1.80 -7.35 19.14
CA THR A 66 0.88 -8.50 19.10
C THR A 66 0.06 -8.56 17.81
N VAL A 67 -0.20 -7.43 17.15
CA VAL A 67 -0.88 -7.35 15.85
C VAL A 67 0.13 -7.61 14.72
N LEU A 68 1.32 -7.01 14.80
CA LEU A 68 2.41 -7.26 13.84
C LEU A 68 2.85 -8.74 13.82
N ALA A 69 2.85 -9.39 14.98
CA ALA A 69 3.12 -10.82 15.10
C ALA A 69 2.05 -11.69 14.41
N LYS A 70 0.80 -11.20 14.32
CA LYS A 70 -0.31 -11.89 13.65
C LYS A 70 -0.26 -11.75 12.13
N THR A 71 0.19 -10.60 11.62
CA THR A 71 0.31 -10.35 10.18
C THR A 71 1.51 -11.04 9.54
N GLY A 72 2.47 -11.51 10.35
CA GLY A 72 3.55 -12.37 9.88
C GLY A 72 3.02 -13.67 9.27
N ARG A 73 3.62 -14.11 8.16
CA ARG A 73 3.28 -15.29 7.33
C ARG A 73 3.11 -16.63 8.10
N ARG A 74 3.43 -16.66 9.40
CA ARG A 74 3.32 -17.82 10.31
C ARG A 74 2.11 -17.81 11.25
N SER A 75 1.40 -16.70 11.43
CA SER A 75 0.32 -16.59 12.43
C SER A 75 -1.10 -16.55 11.86
N CYS A 76 -1.29 -16.26 10.57
CA CYS A 76 -2.59 -16.42 9.89
C CYS A 76 -2.85 -17.93 9.70
N LYS A 77 -3.49 -18.57 10.68
CA LYS A 77 -3.89 -20.00 10.67
C LYS A 77 -5.02 -20.23 9.67
N GLY A 78 -4.73 -20.15 8.37
CA GLY A 78 -5.64 -20.52 7.28
C GLY A 78 -6.91 -19.67 7.10
N SER A 79 -7.21 -18.75 8.01
CA SER A 79 -8.29 -17.75 7.87
C SER A 79 -7.73 -16.38 7.50
N GLU A 80 -8.51 -15.62 6.73
CA GLU A 80 -8.14 -14.29 6.24
C GLU A 80 -7.71 -13.39 7.40
N CYS A 81 -6.48 -12.87 7.36
CA CYS A 81 -6.01 -11.85 8.28
C CYS A 81 -6.74 -10.52 7.95
N LYS A 82 -7.79 -10.22 8.72
CA LYS A 82 -8.55 -8.96 8.67
C LYS A 82 -7.88 -7.83 9.47
N ASP A 83 -6.69 -8.11 10.01
CA ASP A 83 -5.89 -7.19 10.79
C ASP A 83 -4.87 -6.53 9.84
N GLY A 84 -5.05 -5.25 9.54
CA GLY A 84 -4.15 -4.48 8.67
C GLY A 84 -4.75 -3.17 8.18
N TRP A 85 -3.90 -2.30 7.62
CA TRP A 85 -4.31 -0.98 7.12
C TRP A 85 -5.42 -0.99 6.04
N PRO A 86 -5.59 -2.02 5.18
CA PRO A 86 -6.66 -2.04 4.20
C PRO A 86 -8.06 -2.24 4.81
N TYR A 87 -8.14 -2.62 6.09
CA TYR A 87 -9.36 -2.98 6.80
C TYR A 87 -9.81 -1.92 7.83
N THR A 88 -9.24 -0.70 7.79
CA THR A 88 -9.68 0.38 8.68
C THR A 88 -11.10 0.83 8.36
N ILE A 89 -11.95 0.83 9.40
CA ILE A 89 -13.35 1.24 9.36
C ILE A 89 -13.42 2.74 9.68
N TYR A 90 -13.32 3.58 8.65
CA TYR A 90 -13.75 4.97 8.71
C TYR A 90 -14.63 5.26 7.50
#